data_AF-A0A1V8V5U8-F1
#
_entry.id   AF-A0A1V8V5U8-F1
#
_cell.length_a   1.000
_cell.length_b   1.000
_cell.length_c   1.000
_cell.angle_alpha   90.00
_cell.angle_beta   90.00
_cell.angle_gamma   90.00
#
_symmetry.space_group_name_H-M   'P 1'
#
loop_
_entity.id
_entity.type
_entity.pdbx_description
1 polymer ?
#
loop_
_entity_poly.entity_id
_entity_poly.type
_entity_poly.pdbx_seq_one_letter_code
_entity_poly.pdbx_strand_id
1 'polypeptide(L)'
;MSSTTSPWLSYPEARRQYRAGQLTWDEYIDQLLSRCLADSIHSVDEDNSCAAFEKFDPFICYVKEWTWQYMLKDTSPIKVALMAYCNGTTPELVATFPNLRAENAPQVKSSLLLLTLQERNAEVFRSLLARRGVPWNVSGCEDATYRVDKEKHPEIWDAVEESEFRKQRPWMSLRKRERMERWCPLR
;
A
#
# COMPACT_ATOMS: atom_id res chain seq x y z
N MET A 1 8.18 -22.68 -30.61
CA MET A 1 9.17 -21.71 -30.12
C MET A 1 8.67 -21.21 -28.79
N SER A 2 9.30 -21.65 -27.71
CA SER A 2 8.82 -21.42 -26.35
C SER A 2 8.92 -19.93 -26.01
N SER A 3 7.80 -19.35 -25.60
CA SER A 3 7.76 -18.02 -24.99
C SER A 3 8.68 -18.02 -23.77
N THR A 4 9.68 -17.15 -23.80
CA THR A 4 10.50 -16.85 -22.63
C THR A 4 9.60 -16.37 -21.51
N THR A 5 9.44 -17.21 -20.49
CA THR A 5 8.82 -16.90 -19.22
C THR A 5 9.40 -15.60 -18.68
N SER A 6 8.54 -14.61 -18.46
CA SER A 6 8.94 -13.38 -17.78
C SER A 6 9.43 -13.76 -16.38
N PRO A 7 10.65 -13.36 -15.94
CA PRO A 7 11.17 -13.70 -14.62
C PRO A 7 10.42 -13.01 -13.46
N TRP A 8 9.36 -12.27 -13.78
CA TRP A 8 8.56 -11.45 -12.88
C TRP A 8 7.22 -12.10 -12.61
N LEU A 9 6.90 -12.30 -11.33
CA LEU A 9 5.55 -12.70 -10.92
C LEU A 9 4.55 -11.58 -11.26
N SER A 10 3.29 -11.95 -11.52
CA SER A 10 2.21 -10.96 -11.54
C SER A 10 1.97 -10.43 -10.13
N TYR A 11 1.39 -9.23 -9.98
CA TYR A 11 1.09 -8.67 -8.65
C TYR A 11 0.28 -9.63 -7.76
N PRO A 12 -0.78 -10.31 -8.26
CA PRO A 12 -1.52 -11.27 -7.46
C PRO A 12 -0.68 -12.48 -7.03
N GLU A 13 0.20 -12.97 -7.91
CA GLU A 13 1.04 -14.13 -7.61
C GLU A 13 2.14 -13.78 -6.59
N ALA A 14 2.84 -12.65 -6.76
CA ALA A 14 3.82 -12.16 -5.79
C ALA A 14 3.19 -12.01 -4.40
N ARG A 15 1.97 -11.44 -4.33
CA ARG A 15 1.24 -11.30 -3.07
C ARG A 15 0.85 -12.64 -2.46
N ARG A 16 0.38 -13.59 -3.28
CA ARG A 16 0.04 -14.94 -2.84
C ARG A 16 1.26 -15.65 -2.25
N GLN A 17 2.39 -15.61 -2.93
CA GLN A 17 3.62 -16.23 -2.48
C GLN A 17 4.16 -15.58 -1.20
N TYR A 18 4.14 -14.24 -1.09
CA TYR A 18 4.48 -13.54 0.14
C TYR A 18 3.59 -13.97 1.31
N ARG A 19 2.25 -14.01 1.11
CA ARG A 19 1.31 -14.47 2.14
C ARG A 19 1.48 -15.93 2.53
N ALA A 20 1.98 -16.76 1.61
CA ALA A 20 2.31 -18.16 1.87
C ALA A 20 3.71 -18.34 2.52
N GLY A 21 4.46 -17.27 2.76
CA GLY A 21 5.83 -17.32 3.30
C GLY A 21 6.87 -17.83 2.30
N GLN A 22 6.54 -17.86 1.00
CA GLN A 22 7.43 -18.30 -0.07
C GLN A 22 8.31 -17.17 -0.59
N LEU A 23 7.94 -15.90 -0.32
CA LEU A 23 8.78 -14.73 -0.52
C LEU A 23 8.98 -14.03 0.82
N THR A 24 10.20 -13.57 1.06
CA THR A 24 10.51 -12.59 2.09
C THR A 24 9.93 -11.22 1.72
N TRP A 25 9.87 -10.28 2.67
CA TRP A 25 9.45 -8.90 2.38
C TRP A 25 10.35 -8.24 1.33
N ASP A 26 11.67 -8.47 1.40
CA ASP A 26 12.64 -7.92 0.45
C ASP A 26 12.35 -8.41 -0.97
N GLU A 27 12.22 -9.72 -1.14
CA GLU A 27 11.90 -10.34 -2.44
C GLU A 27 10.53 -9.89 -2.96
N TYR A 28 9.53 -9.74 -2.07
CA TYR A 28 8.22 -9.22 -2.43
C TYR A 28 8.32 -7.79 -2.95
N ILE A 29 9.01 -6.88 -2.24
CA ILE A 29 9.17 -5.49 -2.67
C ILE A 29 9.96 -5.38 -3.96
N ASP A 30 10.99 -6.22 -4.17
CA ASP A 30 11.73 -6.26 -5.43
C ASP A 30 10.84 -6.66 -6.60
N GLN A 31 10.06 -7.74 -6.45
CA GLN A 31 9.10 -8.16 -7.49
C GLN A 31 8.14 -7.02 -7.86
N LEU A 32 7.61 -6.31 -6.86
CA LEU A 32 6.65 -5.24 -7.07
C LEU A 32 7.24 -4.01 -7.75
N LEU A 33 8.35 -3.48 -7.21
CA LEU A 33 8.94 -2.23 -7.70
C LEU A 33 9.53 -2.42 -9.09
N SER A 34 10.19 -3.54 -9.35
CA SER A 34 10.71 -3.81 -10.68
C SER A 34 9.60 -4.08 -11.69
N ARG A 35 8.48 -4.69 -11.29
CA ARG A 35 7.31 -4.80 -12.16
C ARG A 35 6.71 -3.43 -12.46
N CYS A 36 6.60 -2.56 -11.47
CA CYS A 36 6.15 -1.17 -11.68
C CYS A 36 7.05 -0.43 -12.68
N LEU A 37 8.36 -0.62 -12.60
CA LEU A 37 9.32 -0.07 -13.56
C LEU A 37 9.11 -0.64 -14.97
N ALA A 38 8.98 -1.96 -15.11
CA ALA A 38 8.74 -2.62 -16.41
C ALA A 38 7.41 -2.17 -17.05
N ASP A 39 6.34 -2.12 -16.25
CA ASP A 39 5.00 -1.68 -16.65
C ASP A 39 4.99 -0.20 -17.06
N SER A 40 5.90 0.63 -16.54
CA SER A 40 6.03 2.02 -16.94
C SER A 40 6.68 2.21 -18.32
N ILE A 41 7.36 1.18 -18.84
CA ILE A 41 8.11 1.19 -20.11
C ILE A 41 7.34 0.44 -21.21
N HIS A 42 6.55 -0.58 -20.86
CA HIS A 42 5.80 -1.42 -21.80
C HIS A 42 4.31 -1.42 -21.49
N SER A 43 3.42 -1.31 -22.49
CA SER A 43 1.98 -1.48 -22.26
C SER A 43 1.68 -2.90 -21.83
N VAL A 44 1.09 -3.08 -20.65
CA VAL A 44 0.93 -4.39 -20.01
C VAL A 44 -0.42 -5.02 -20.35
N ASP A 45 -0.39 -6.33 -20.57
CA ASP A 45 -1.53 -7.26 -20.69
C ASP A 45 -2.68 -7.01 -19.69
N GLU A 46 -3.91 -7.26 -20.14
CA GLU A 46 -5.18 -7.12 -19.39
C GLU A 46 -5.20 -7.84 -18.03
N ASP A 47 -4.41 -8.91 -17.86
CA ASP A 47 -4.29 -9.70 -16.63
C ASP A 47 -3.67 -8.94 -15.44
N ASN A 48 -3.15 -7.72 -15.65
CA ASN A 48 -2.58 -6.87 -14.60
C ASN A 48 -3.45 -5.66 -14.24
N SER A 49 -4.76 -5.68 -14.57
CA SER A 49 -5.66 -4.61 -14.17
C SER A 49 -5.76 -4.51 -12.63
N CYS A 50 -5.54 -3.31 -12.08
CA CYS A 50 -5.65 -3.06 -10.64
C CYS A 50 -7.07 -3.34 -10.13
N ALA A 51 -8.10 -3.28 -10.98
CA ALA A 51 -9.50 -3.43 -10.58
C ALA A 51 -9.79 -4.78 -9.91
N ALA A 52 -9.10 -5.85 -10.32
CA ALA A 52 -9.24 -7.17 -9.70
C ALA A 52 -8.53 -7.26 -8.34
N PHE A 53 -7.56 -6.37 -8.07
CA PHE A 53 -6.61 -6.48 -6.95
C PHE A 53 -6.72 -5.37 -5.90
N GLU A 54 -7.36 -4.25 -6.22
CA GLU A 54 -7.60 -3.12 -5.30
C GLU A 54 -8.38 -3.58 -4.05
N LYS A 55 -9.19 -4.62 -4.21
CA LYS A 55 -9.89 -5.28 -3.11
C LYS A 55 -8.97 -6.08 -2.17
N PHE A 56 -7.80 -6.53 -2.61
CA PHE A 56 -6.91 -7.41 -1.83
C PHE A 56 -5.64 -6.73 -1.34
N ASP A 57 -5.10 -5.79 -2.11
CA ASP A 57 -3.91 -5.02 -1.74
C ASP A 57 -3.98 -3.59 -2.31
N PRO A 58 -4.73 -2.69 -1.64
CA PRO A 58 -4.85 -1.30 -2.08
C PRO A 58 -3.50 -0.57 -2.07
N PHE A 59 -2.55 -1.01 -1.25
CA PHE A 59 -1.19 -0.46 -1.21
C PHE A 59 -0.48 -0.63 -2.56
N ILE A 60 -0.47 -1.83 -3.13
CA ILE A 60 0.19 -2.09 -4.41
C ILE A 60 -0.52 -1.47 -5.59
N CYS A 61 -1.86 -1.43 -5.58
CA CYS A 61 -2.60 -0.71 -6.62
C CYS A 61 -2.21 0.76 -6.65
N TYR A 62 -2.11 1.39 -5.47
CA TYR A 62 -1.69 2.77 -5.36
C TYR A 62 -0.24 2.95 -5.81
N VAL A 63 0.70 2.09 -5.36
CA VAL A 63 2.10 2.13 -5.80
C VAL A 63 2.24 2.04 -7.33
N LYS A 64 1.53 1.11 -7.96
CA LYS A 64 1.54 0.98 -9.42
C LYS A 64 1.01 2.23 -10.13
N GLU A 65 -0.08 2.81 -9.64
CA GLU A 65 -0.72 3.98 -10.25
C GLU A 65 0.24 5.17 -10.32
N TRP A 66 0.84 5.55 -9.19
CA TRP A 66 1.72 6.71 -9.18
C TRP A 66 3.09 6.42 -9.80
N THR A 67 3.64 5.20 -9.65
CA THR A 67 4.91 4.86 -10.32
C THR A 67 4.80 4.95 -11.84
N TRP A 68 3.66 4.55 -12.41
CA TRP A 68 3.35 4.74 -13.82
C TRP A 68 3.19 6.22 -14.18
N GLN A 69 2.43 6.99 -13.40
CA GLN A 69 2.23 8.42 -13.61
C GLN A 69 3.55 9.22 -13.61
N TYR A 70 4.47 8.88 -12.72
CA TYR A 70 5.75 9.59 -12.57
C TYR A 70 6.89 9.03 -13.43
N MET A 71 6.64 7.95 -14.20
CA MET A 71 7.64 7.27 -15.05
C MET A 71 9.01 7.16 -14.38
N LEU A 72 9.01 6.59 -13.19
CA LEU A 72 10.21 6.52 -12.36
C LEU A 72 11.31 5.74 -13.08
N LYS A 73 12.54 6.21 -12.94
CA LYS A 73 13.74 5.52 -13.46
C LYS A 73 14.54 4.79 -12.39
N ASP A 74 14.26 5.11 -11.14
CA ASP A 74 14.98 4.59 -9.97
C ASP A 74 14.01 4.49 -8.79
N THR A 75 13.83 3.27 -8.30
CA THR A 75 12.98 2.95 -7.14
C THR A 75 13.78 2.67 -5.88
N SER A 76 15.12 2.78 -5.91
CA SER A 76 15.99 2.45 -4.77
C SER A 76 15.62 3.23 -3.49
N PRO A 77 15.39 4.56 -3.53
CA PRO A 77 14.97 5.30 -2.34
C PRO A 77 13.60 4.85 -1.80
N ILE A 78 12.72 4.38 -2.68
CA ILE A 78 11.39 3.86 -2.32
C ILE A 78 11.55 2.52 -1.61
N LYS A 79 12.37 1.62 -2.18
CA LYS A 79 12.72 0.34 -1.54
C LYS A 79 13.29 0.56 -0.15
N VAL A 80 14.23 1.48 0.02
CA VAL A 80 14.83 1.80 1.33
C VAL A 80 13.76 2.21 2.35
N ALA A 81 12.81 3.06 1.97
CA ALA A 81 11.71 3.47 2.86
C ALA A 81 10.79 2.28 3.22
N LEU A 82 10.43 1.45 2.24
CA LEU A 82 9.58 0.26 2.47
C LEU A 82 10.29 -0.82 3.31
N MET A 83 11.60 -0.95 3.16
CA MET A 83 12.41 -1.87 3.98
C MET A 83 12.56 -1.36 5.41
N ALA A 84 12.78 -0.05 5.60
CA ALA A 84 12.83 0.55 6.93
C ALA A 84 11.49 0.44 7.69
N TYR A 85 10.36 0.43 6.98
CA TYR A 85 9.06 0.16 7.57
C TYR A 85 8.95 -1.26 8.14
N CYS A 86 9.45 -2.26 7.43
CA CYS A 86 9.32 -3.67 7.84
C CYS A 86 10.38 -4.09 8.87
N ASN A 87 11.61 -3.61 8.71
CA ASN A 87 12.77 -4.11 9.46
C ASN A 87 13.29 -3.13 10.51
N GLY A 88 12.81 -1.89 10.51
CA GLY A 88 13.29 -0.81 11.36
C GLY A 88 12.25 -0.31 12.35
N THR A 89 12.67 0.67 13.12
CA THR A 89 11.85 1.45 14.05
C THR A 89 11.18 2.64 13.35
N THR A 90 10.12 3.19 13.95
CA THR A 90 9.48 4.41 13.43
C THR A 90 10.47 5.56 13.16
N PRO A 91 11.46 5.86 14.04
CA PRO A 91 12.51 6.84 13.74
C PRO A 91 13.39 6.49 12.53
N GLU A 92 13.76 5.22 12.35
CA GLU A 92 14.56 4.77 11.22
C GLU A 92 13.81 4.91 9.90
N LEU A 93 12.52 4.55 9.87
CA LEU A 93 11.64 4.82 8.72
C LEU A 93 11.63 6.31 8.39
N VAL A 94 11.43 7.15 9.39
CA VAL A 94 11.40 8.61 9.23
C VAL A 94 12.71 9.16 8.67
N ALA A 95 13.85 8.61 9.10
CA ALA A 95 15.17 9.01 8.63
C ALA A 95 15.38 8.74 7.13
N THR A 96 14.55 7.88 6.51
CA THR A 96 14.61 7.65 5.05
C THR A 96 13.95 8.77 4.24
N PHE A 97 13.02 9.53 4.81
CA PHE A 97 12.20 10.49 4.06
C PHE A 97 12.98 11.62 3.37
N PRO A 98 14.08 12.16 3.93
CA PRO A 98 14.89 13.17 3.23
C PRO A 98 15.54 12.66 1.94
N ASN A 99 15.69 11.34 1.78
CA ASN A 99 16.29 10.74 0.58
C ASN A 99 15.28 10.55 -0.56
N LEU A 100 13.99 10.77 -0.30
CA LEU A 100 12.95 10.68 -1.31
C LEU A 100 12.98 11.92 -2.21
N ARG A 101 12.70 11.74 -3.50
CA ARG A 101 12.60 12.87 -4.43
C ARG A 101 11.34 13.67 -4.10
N ALA A 102 11.44 15.01 -4.15
CA ALA A 102 10.32 15.89 -3.79
C ALA A 102 9.03 15.56 -4.56
N GLU A 103 9.16 15.16 -5.83
CA GLU A 103 8.06 14.82 -6.73
C GLU A 103 7.25 13.60 -6.30
N ASN A 104 7.89 12.59 -5.69
CA ASN A 104 7.26 11.31 -5.32
C ASN A 104 7.21 11.06 -3.80
N ALA A 105 7.85 11.89 -2.99
CA ALA A 105 7.86 11.75 -1.54
C ALA A 105 6.45 11.73 -0.92
N PRO A 106 5.48 12.56 -1.35
CA PRO A 106 4.11 12.47 -0.85
C PRO A 106 3.49 11.09 -1.11
N GLN A 107 3.66 10.55 -2.31
CA GLN A 107 3.07 9.28 -2.74
C GLN A 107 3.68 8.09 -2.00
N VAL A 108 4.99 8.10 -1.76
CA VAL A 108 5.65 7.09 -0.92
C VAL A 108 5.09 7.11 0.50
N LYS A 109 4.93 8.29 1.10
CA LYS A 109 4.37 8.42 2.46
C LYS A 109 2.90 7.98 2.52
N SER A 110 2.11 8.29 1.50
CA SER A 110 0.72 7.79 1.36
C SER A 110 0.68 6.27 1.18
N SER A 111 1.61 5.70 0.43
CA SER A 111 1.73 4.25 0.26
C SER A 111 2.07 3.57 1.60
N LEU A 112 2.99 4.15 2.37
CA LEU A 112 3.28 3.69 3.74
C LEU A 112 2.06 3.82 4.65
N LEU A 113 1.28 4.90 4.54
CA LEU A 113 0.04 5.07 5.31
C LEU A 113 -0.98 3.96 4.97
N LEU A 114 -1.18 3.64 3.69
CA LEU A 114 -2.02 2.51 3.26
C LEU A 114 -1.52 1.17 3.80
N LEU A 115 -0.20 0.97 3.77
CA LEU A 115 0.42 -0.25 4.28
C LEU A 115 0.19 -0.41 5.79
N THR A 116 0.33 0.68 6.56
CA THR A 116 0.06 0.64 8.02
C THR A 116 -1.40 0.31 8.33
N LEU A 117 -2.35 0.79 7.53
CA LEU A 117 -3.75 0.38 7.64
C LEU A 117 -3.88 -1.11 7.36
N GLN A 118 -3.29 -1.61 6.26
CA GLN A 118 -3.33 -3.01 5.87
C GLN A 118 -2.74 -3.95 6.91
N GLU A 119 -1.65 -3.57 7.57
CA GLU A 119 -0.93 -4.37 8.56
C GLU A 119 -1.32 -4.06 10.01
N ARG A 120 -2.26 -3.13 10.20
CA ARG A 120 -2.76 -2.73 11.52
C ARG A 120 -1.68 -2.12 12.43
N ASN A 121 -0.67 -1.49 11.84
CA ASN A 121 0.43 -0.85 12.56
C ASN A 121 0.05 0.56 13.05
N ALA A 122 -0.55 0.64 14.23
CA ALA A 122 -1.08 1.88 14.79
C ALA A 122 0.00 2.92 15.12
N GLU A 123 1.17 2.49 15.57
CA GLU A 123 2.28 3.39 15.93
C GLU A 123 2.76 4.18 14.70
N VAL A 124 3.12 3.46 13.63
CA VAL A 124 3.61 4.10 12.41
C VAL A 124 2.50 4.90 11.75
N PHE A 125 1.25 4.42 11.76
CA PHE A 125 0.10 5.17 11.25
C PHE A 125 -0.05 6.55 11.92
N ARG A 126 -0.02 6.60 13.27
CA ARG A 126 -0.07 7.88 14.01
C ARG A 126 1.11 8.79 13.67
N SER A 127 2.32 8.22 13.61
CA SER A 127 3.54 8.96 13.27
C SER A 127 3.48 9.57 11.87
N LEU A 128 2.92 8.86 10.89
CA LEU A 128 2.73 9.36 9.53
C LEU A 128 1.66 10.45 9.49
N LEU A 129 0.51 10.27 10.14
CA LEU A 129 -0.57 11.26 10.16
C LEU A 129 -0.17 12.59 10.81
N ALA A 130 0.70 12.56 11.83
CA ALA A 130 1.20 13.77 12.48
C ALA A 130 2.10 14.63 11.57
N ARG A 131 2.56 14.10 10.44
CA ARG A 131 3.53 14.77 9.55
C ARG A 131 2.84 15.60 8.49
N ARG A 132 3.38 16.81 8.28
CA ARG A 132 3.03 17.63 7.12
C ARG A 132 3.50 16.93 5.83
N GLY A 133 2.68 17.02 4.79
CA GLY A 133 3.01 16.46 3.47
C GLY A 133 2.82 14.94 3.37
N VAL A 134 1.98 14.35 4.21
CA VAL A 134 1.43 12.99 4.03
C VAL A 134 -0.01 13.11 3.53
N PRO A 135 -0.26 12.96 2.22
CA PRO A 135 -1.61 12.86 1.71
C PRO A 135 -2.28 11.61 2.29
N TRP A 136 -3.44 11.80 2.91
CA TRP A 136 -4.23 10.70 3.48
C TRP A 136 -5.48 10.39 2.66
N ASN A 137 -5.96 11.34 1.85
CA ASN A 137 -7.11 11.18 0.97
C ASN A 137 -6.65 10.65 -0.40
N VAL A 138 -6.03 9.47 -0.41
CA VAL A 138 -5.57 8.80 -1.64
C VAL A 138 -6.45 7.61 -1.98
N SER A 139 -6.34 7.11 -3.22
CA SER A 139 -7.09 5.92 -3.64
C SER A 139 -6.84 4.75 -2.68
N GLY A 140 -7.87 3.97 -2.38
CA GLY A 140 -7.81 2.84 -1.47
C GLY A 140 -7.78 3.16 0.04
N CYS A 141 -7.51 4.41 0.46
CA CYS A 141 -7.45 4.74 1.90
C CYS A 141 -8.80 4.57 2.59
N GLU A 142 -9.87 5.09 1.98
CA GLU A 142 -11.21 5.00 2.53
C GLU A 142 -11.62 3.53 2.75
N ASP A 143 -11.51 2.71 1.71
CA ASP A 143 -11.78 1.28 1.79
C ASP A 143 -10.90 0.54 2.80
N ALA A 144 -9.61 0.90 2.91
CA ALA A 144 -8.69 0.32 3.88
C ALA A 144 -9.12 0.62 5.32
N THR A 145 -9.57 1.85 5.61
CA THR A 145 -10.07 2.21 6.95
C THR A 145 -11.34 1.47 7.33
N TYR A 146 -12.24 1.20 6.38
CA TYR A 146 -13.47 0.43 6.64
C TYR A 146 -13.23 -1.05 6.97
N ARG A 147 -12.05 -1.58 6.64
CA ARG A 147 -11.65 -2.95 6.96
C ARG A 147 -11.02 -3.07 8.35
N VAL A 148 -10.78 -1.95 9.03
CA VAL A 148 -10.35 -1.97 10.43
C VAL A 148 -11.54 -2.36 11.28
N ASP A 149 -11.34 -3.41 12.08
CA ASP A 149 -12.34 -3.92 13.00
C ASP A 149 -12.00 -3.46 14.40
N LYS A 150 -12.94 -2.82 15.09
CA LYS A 150 -12.74 -2.26 16.43
C LYS A 150 -12.41 -3.33 17.46
N GLU A 151 -13.06 -4.48 17.38
CA GLU A 151 -12.91 -5.56 18.36
C GLU A 151 -11.60 -6.32 18.13
N LYS A 152 -11.21 -6.52 16.87
CA LYS A 152 -9.96 -7.22 16.52
C LYS A 152 -8.73 -6.33 16.55
N HIS A 153 -8.89 -5.04 16.27
CA HIS A 153 -7.78 -4.09 16.08
C HIS A 153 -8.06 -2.73 16.75
N PRO A 154 -8.22 -2.70 18.08
CA PRO A 154 -8.60 -1.49 18.80
C PRO A 154 -7.59 -0.34 18.61
N GLU A 155 -6.30 -0.63 18.60
CA GLU A 155 -5.27 0.42 18.55
C GLU A 155 -5.25 1.22 17.25
N ILE A 156 -5.33 0.52 16.10
CA ILE A 156 -5.40 1.18 14.79
C ILE A 156 -6.78 1.76 14.56
N TRP A 157 -7.85 1.15 15.10
CA TRP A 157 -9.18 1.72 15.08
C TRP A 157 -9.20 3.08 15.76
N ASP A 158 -8.69 3.18 16.98
CA ASP A 158 -8.64 4.43 17.74
C ASP A 158 -7.77 5.47 17.02
N ALA A 159 -6.62 5.04 16.46
CA ALA A 159 -5.78 5.92 15.65
C ALA A 159 -6.49 6.47 14.41
N VAL A 160 -7.32 5.66 13.74
CA VAL A 160 -8.18 6.11 12.65
C VAL A 160 -9.25 7.06 13.19
N GLU A 161 -9.93 6.71 14.28
CA GLU A 161 -11.05 7.48 14.82
C GLU A 161 -10.64 8.90 15.25
N GLU A 162 -9.44 9.03 15.83
CA GLU A 162 -8.88 10.30 16.28
C GLU A 162 -8.34 11.19 15.13
N SER A 163 -8.17 10.61 13.94
CA SER A 163 -7.55 11.30 12.81
C SER A 163 -8.43 12.38 12.17
N GLU A 164 -7.79 13.39 11.57
CA GLU A 164 -8.49 14.38 10.73
C GLU A 164 -9.24 13.74 9.54
N PHE A 165 -8.74 12.62 9.03
CA PHE A 165 -9.43 11.83 8.02
C PHE A 165 -10.84 11.46 8.49
N ARG A 166 -10.98 11.00 9.74
CA ARG A 166 -12.26 10.56 10.29
C ARG A 166 -13.28 11.67 10.43
N LYS A 167 -12.81 12.85 10.82
CA LYS A 167 -13.64 14.06 10.96
C LYS A 167 -14.23 14.49 9.60
N GLN A 168 -13.48 14.30 8.52
CA GLN A 168 -13.90 14.66 7.17
C GLN A 168 -14.65 13.53 6.44
N ARG A 169 -14.41 12.28 6.83
CA ARG A 169 -15.01 11.07 6.24
C ARG A 169 -15.67 10.23 7.34
N PRO A 170 -16.91 10.55 7.75
CA PRO A 170 -17.63 9.79 8.77
C PRO A 170 -17.92 8.34 8.33
N TRP A 171 -18.25 7.48 9.30
CA TRP A 171 -18.37 6.03 9.07
C TRP A 171 -19.56 5.88 8.14
N MET A 172 -19.39 5.07 7.11
CA MET A 172 -20.53 4.72 6.30
C MET A 172 -21.60 4.09 7.19
N SER A 173 -22.86 4.27 6.79
CA SER A 173 -23.95 3.58 7.46
C SER A 173 -23.73 2.07 7.44
N LEU A 174 -24.23 1.40 8.50
CA LEU A 174 -24.21 -0.07 8.63
C LEU A 174 -24.62 -0.78 7.33
N ARG A 175 -25.67 -0.28 6.65
CA ARG A 175 -26.18 -0.82 5.38
C ARG A 175 -25.18 -0.77 4.21
N LYS A 176 -24.24 0.18 4.20
CA LYS A 176 -23.19 0.27 3.18
C LYS A 176 -21.99 -0.62 3.56
N ARG A 177 -21.68 -0.74 4.85
CA ARG A 177 -20.67 -1.67 5.39
C ARG A 177 -21.05 -3.14 5.14
N GLU A 178 -22.26 -3.54 5.50
CA GLU A 178 -22.79 -4.90 5.24
C GLU A 178 -22.80 -5.26 3.76
N ARG A 179 -23.03 -4.27 2.88
CA ARG A 179 -22.94 -4.48 1.44
C ARG A 179 -21.51 -4.84 1.07
N MET A 180 -20.52 -4.05 1.50
CA MET A 180 -19.10 -4.32 1.22
C MET A 180 -18.64 -5.68 1.74
N GLU A 181 -19.05 -6.08 2.94
CA GLU A 181 -18.75 -7.39 3.52
C GLU A 181 -19.33 -8.56 2.70
N ARG A 182 -20.52 -8.41 2.10
CA ARG A 182 -21.10 -9.42 1.20
C ARG A 182 -20.31 -9.61 -0.11
N TRP A 183 -19.65 -8.57 -0.59
CA TRP A 183 -18.85 -8.63 -1.82
C TRP A 183 -17.38 -8.96 -1.58
N CYS A 184 -16.90 -8.85 -0.33
CA CYS A 184 -15.52 -9.16 0.06
C CYS A 184 -15.49 -9.54 1.55
N PRO A 185 -15.55 -10.84 1.90
CA PRO A 185 -15.56 -11.27 3.29
C PRO A 185 -14.31 -10.78 4.01
N LEU A 186 -14.48 -10.02 5.09
CA LEU A 186 -13.41 -9.65 6.01
C LEU A 186 -13.00 -10.90 6.81
N ARG A 187 -12.19 -11.77 6.20
CA ARG A 187 -11.53 -12.89 6.91
C ARG A 187 -10.19 -12.44 7.44
#